data_AF-A0A376HGK7-F1
#
_entry.id   AF-A0A376HGK7-F1
#
_cell.length_a   1.000
_cell.length_b   1.000
_cell.length_c   1.000
_cell.angle_alpha   90.00
_cell.angle_beta   90.00
_cell.angle_gamma   90.00
#
_symmetry.space_group_name_H-M   'P 1'
#
loop_
_entity.id
_entity.type
_entity.pdbx_description
1 polymer ?
#
loop_
_entity_poly.entity_id
_entity_poly.type
_entity_poly.pdbx_seq_one_letter_code
_entity_poly.pdbx_strand_id
1 'polypeptide(L)'
;MISAKQINNLISQEKFDVDAAMKKVSELETLVAQAKEADKGGMNFSFINSADQYQLEAKKYVRRVRDKVPYSDWDKEQLQDANTSWMVDDSFPRALREYNEMVDDYNSLR
;
A
#
# COMPACT_ATOMS: atom_id res chain seq x y z
N MET A 1 11.48 2.57 3.40
CA MET A 1 11.59 2.55 1.92
C MET A 1 11.87 1.18 1.31
N ILE A 2 12.90 0.43 1.73
CA ILE A 2 13.21 -0.88 1.13
C ILE A 2 12.02 -1.86 1.25
N SER A 3 11.45 -2.01 2.45
CA SER A 3 10.31 -2.91 2.68
C SER A 3 9.10 -2.56 1.82
N ALA A 4 8.73 -1.28 1.75
CA ALA A 4 7.60 -0.83 0.95
C ALA A 4 7.77 -1.10 -0.55
N LYS A 5 8.98 -0.86 -1.09
CA LYS A 5 9.31 -1.19 -2.49
C LYS A 5 9.23 -2.69 -2.76
N GLN A 6 9.70 -3.52 -1.82
CA GLN A 6 9.61 -4.98 -1.94
C GLN A 6 8.15 -5.46 -1.95
N ILE A 7 7.28 -4.88 -1.10
CA ILE A 7 5.85 -5.17 -1.11
C ILE A 7 5.25 -4.79 -2.46
N ASN A 8 5.49 -3.56 -2.94
CA ASN A 8 4.88 -3.08 -4.18
C ASN A 8 5.27 -3.95 -5.38
N ASN A 9 6.56 -4.30 -5.46
CA ASN A 9 7.05 -5.22 -6.49
C ASN A 9 6.40 -6.60 -6.42
N LEU A 10 6.18 -7.14 -5.22
CA LEU A 10 5.55 -8.44 -5.02
C LEU A 10 4.06 -8.41 -5.41
N ILE A 11 3.30 -7.44 -4.91
CA ILE A 11 1.85 -7.35 -5.14
C ILE A 11 1.48 -6.87 -6.55
N SER A 12 2.43 -6.32 -7.30
CA SER A 12 2.25 -5.94 -8.72
C SER A 12 2.18 -7.13 -9.68
N GLN A 13 2.55 -8.33 -9.22
CA GLN A 13 2.53 -9.53 -10.03
C GLN A 13 1.09 -10.03 -10.21
N GLU A 14 0.75 -10.54 -11.40
CA GLU A 14 -0.57 -11.12 -11.68
C GLU A 14 -0.94 -12.23 -10.68
N LYS A 15 0.08 -13.01 -10.26
CA LYS A 15 0.00 -13.99 -9.19
C LYS A 15 1.16 -13.78 -8.27
N PHE A 16 0.89 -13.59 -6.99
CA PHE A 16 1.91 -13.44 -5.96
C PHE A 16 1.66 -14.38 -4.79
N ASP A 17 2.72 -14.67 -4.05
CA ASP A 17 2.64 -15.41 -2.80
C ASP A 17 2.01 -14.50 -1.72
N VAL A 18 0.75 -14.82 -1.38
CA VAL A 18 -0.05 -14.07 -0.40
C VAL A 18 0.56 -14.12 0.99
N ASP A 19 1.15 -15.25 1.40
CA ASP A 19 1.74 -15.40 2.73
C ASP A 19 3.02 -14.58 2.83
N ALA A 20 3.85 -14.61 1.77
CA ALA A 20 5.02 -13.76 1.67
C ALA A 20 4.65 -12.26 1.66
N ALA A 21 3.58 -11.89 0.96
CA ALA A 21 3.10 -10.50 0.90
C ALA A 21 2.57 -10.04 2.25
N MET A 22 1.71 -10.83 2.91
CA MET A 22 1.19 -10.52 4.25
C MET A 22 2.30 -10.38 5.27
N LYS A 23 3.31 -11.26 5.24
CA LYS A 23 4.46 -11.17 6.14
C LYS A 23 5.19 -9.83 5.98
N LYS A 24 5.47 -9.42 4.75
CA LYS A 24 6.13 -8.13 4.48
C LYS A 24 5.27 -6.94 4.87
N VAL A 25 3.96 -7.01 4.66
CA VAL A 25 3.02 -5.98 5.12
C VAL A 25 3.08 -5.85 6.64
N SER A 26 3.05 -6.95 7.40
CA SER A 26 3.15 -6.90 8.87
C SER A 26 4.52 -6.41 9.38
N GLU A 27 5.60 -6.70 8.65
CA GLU A 27 6.91 -6.08 8.92
C GLU A 27 6.85 -4.56 8.74
N LEU A 28 6.19 -4.06 7.68
CA LEU A 28 6.00 -2.63 7.45
C LEU A 28 5.12 -1.98 8.55
N GLU A 29 4.03 -2.65 8.97
CA GLU A 29 3.17 -2.24 10.09
C GLU A 29 3.96 -1.98 11.37
N THR A 30 4.90 -2.88 11.68
CA THR A 30 5.74 -2.74 12.85
C THR A 30 6.70 -1.54 12.70
N LEU A 31 7.29 -1.35 11.53
CA LEU A 31 8.20 -0.23 11.25
C LEU A 31 7.49 1.12 11.30
N VAL A 32 6.28 1.23 10.73
CA VAL A 32 5.48 2.46 10.76
C VAL A 32 5.06 2.78 12.19
N ALA A 33 4.63 1.79 12.98
CA ALA A 33 4.31 1.99 14.39
C ALA A 33 5.52 2.50 15.19
N GLN A 34 6.71 1.89 14.99
CA GLN A 34 7.94 2.36 15.62
C GLN A 34 8.31 3.78 15.19
N ALA A 35 8.13 4.12 13.90
CA ALA A 35 8.40 5.46 13.39
C ALA A 35 7.46 6.51 14.01
N LYS A 36 6.17 6.21 14.15
CA LYS A 36 5.19 7.06 14.84
C LYS A 36 5.60 7.37 16.28
N GLU A 37 6.02 6.35 17.02
CA GLU A 37 6.48 6.52 18.42
C GLU A 37 7.80 7.31 18.52
N ALA A 38 8.68 7.16 17.54
CA ALA A 38 9.96 7.86 17.49
C ALA A 38 9.83 9.33 17.05
N ASP A 39 8.83 9.68 16.23
CA ASP A 39 8.64 11.02 15.67
C ASP A 39 7.99 12.00 16.66
N LYS A 40 8.70 12.29 17.75
CA LYS A 40 8.25 13.22 18.79
C LYS A 40 8.21 14.69 18.34
N GLY A 41 8.82 15.01 17.19
CA GLY A 41 8.94 16.37 16.67
C GLY A 41 8.04 16.67 15.47
N GLY A 42 7.33 15.67 14.92
CA GLY A 42 6.42 15.82 13.78
C GLY A 42 7.11 16.17 12.45
N MET A 43 8.45 16.21 12.40
CA MET A 43 9.19 16.57 11.19
C MET A 43 8.98 15.56 10.06
N ASN A 44 8.69 14.31 10.40
CA ASN A 44 8.46 13.24 9.43
C ASN A 44 6.98 12.86 9.30
N PHE A 45 6.07 13.68 9.84
CA PHE A 45 4.66 13.35 9.95
C PHE A 45 4.00 12.98 8.62
N SER A 46 4.28 13.74 7.55
CA SER A 46 3.73 13.44 6.22
C SER A 46 4.14 12.05 5.74
N PHE A 47 5.45 11.78 5.72
CA PHE A 47 5.99 10.49 5.31
C PHE A 47 5.51 9.31 6.17
N ILE A 48 5.41 9.49 7.48
CA ILE A 48 4.92 8.45 8.38
C ILE A 48 3.43 8.17 8.13
N ASN A 49 2.63 9.19 7.86
CA ASN A 49 1.22 9.02 7.53
C ASN A 49 1.01 8.35 6.17
N SER A 50 1.73 8.77 5.13
CA SER A 50 1.61 8.12 3.81
C SER A 50 2.12 6.68 3.84
N ALA A 51 3.15 6.37 4.64
CA ALA A 51 3.55 4.98 4.90
C ALA A 51 2.46 4.17 5.62
N ASP A 52 1.71 4.79 6.54
CA ASP A 52 0.56 4.20 7.22
C ASP A 52 -0.64 3.94 6.30
N GLN A 53 -0.89 4.85 5.35
CA GLN A 53 -1.92 4.63 4.33
C GLN A 53 -1.53 3.51 3.37
N TYR A 54 -0.29 3.53 2.87
CA TYR A 54 0.20 2.51 1.96
C TYR A 54 0.13 1.11 2.57
N GLN A 55 0.59 0.92 3.81
CA GLN A 55 0.52 -0.41 4.44
C GLN A 55 -0.92 -0.90 4.61
N LEU A 56 -1.86 0.00 4.87
CA LEU A 56 -3.27 -0.32 5.06
C LEU A 56 -3.92 -0.76 3.74
N GLU A 57 -3.69 -0.01 2.67
CA GLU A 57 -4.21 -0.36 1.33
C GLU A 57 -3.53 -1.60 0.75
N ALA A 58 -2.22 -1.77 0.95
CA ALA A 58 -1.52 -3.00 0.58
C ALA A 58 -2.09 -4.22 1.34
N LYS A 59 -2.36 -4.09 2.64
CA LYS A 59 -2.96 -5.16 3.45
C LYS A 59 -4.35 -5.55 2.95
N LYS A 60 -5.18 -4.55 2.66
CA LYS A 60 -6.53 -4.73 2.11
C LYS A 60 -6.49 -5.49 0.79
N TYR A 61 -5.65 -5.05 -0.15
CA TYR A 61 -5.50 -5.73 -1.44
C TYR A 61 -5.03 -7.19 -1.28
N VAL A 62 -4.00 -7.43 -0.47
CA VAL A 62 -3.51 -8.80 -0.23
C VAL A 62 -4.59 -9.69 0.40
N ARG A 63 -5.39 -9.17 1.34
CA ARG A 63 -6.54 -9.88 1.91
C ARG A 63 -7.61 -10.18 0.87
N ARG A 64 -7.93 -9.25 -0.02
CA ARG A 64 -8.87 -9.49 -1.12
C ARG A 64 -8.44 -10.66 -1.99
N VAL A 65 -7.16 -10.69 -2.36
CA VAL A 65 -6.58 -11.78 -3.18
C VAL A 65 -6.59 -13.11 -2.42
N ARG A 66 -6.22 -13.11 -1.13
CA ARG A 66 -6.28 -14.27 -0.24
C ARG A 66 -7.69 -14.87 -0.18
N ASP A 67 -8.66 -14.00 0.09
CA ASP A 67 -10.06 -14.38 0.35
C ASP A 67 -10.86 -14.57 -0.95
N LYS A 68 -10.22 -14.33 -2.10
CA LYS A 68 -10.81 -14.43 -3.45
C LYS A 68 -12.10 -13.62 -3.58
N VAL A 69 -12.13 -12.45 -2.94
CA VAL A 69 -13.30 -11.58 -2.94
C VAL A 69 -13.45 -10.96 -4.33
N PRO A 70 -14.56 -11.23 -5.05
CA PRO A 70 -14.75 -10.70 -6.38
C PRO A 70 -14.96 -9.18 -6.35
N TYR A 71 -14.54 -8.51 -7.41
CA TYR A 71 -14.95 -7.12 -7.67
C TYR A 71 -16.40 -7.06 -8.11
N SER A 72 -17.10 -5.98 -7.74
CA SER A 72 -18.41 -5.68 -8.32
C SER A 72 -18.28 -5.35 -9.81
N ASP A 73 -19.37 -5.37 -10.56
CA ASP A 73 -19.31 -5.05 -12.00
C ASP A 73 -18.90 -3.58 -12.24
N TRP A 74 -19.34 -2.67 -11.37
CA TRP A 74 -18.87 -1.28 -11.36
C TRP A 74 -17.37 -1.17 -11.08
N ASP A 75 -16.86 -1.89 -10.09
CA ASP A 75 -15.42 -1.88 -9.79
C ASP A 75 -14.59 -2.43 -10.95
N LYS A 76 -15.09 -3.47 -11.64
CA LYS A 76 -14.42 -4.02 -12.83
C LYS A 76 -14.36 -3.00 -13.97
N GLU A 77 -15.41 -2.21 -14.17
CA GLU A 77 -15.41 -1.12 -15.16
C GLU A 77 -14.37 -0.05 -14.79
N GLN A 78 -14.36 0.38 -13.52
CA GLN A 78 -13.39 1.38 -13.04
C GLN A 78 -11.94 0.88 -13.10
N LEU A 79 -11.69 -0.40 -12.85
CA LEU A 79 -10.35 -0.99 -12.98
C LEU A 79 -9.81 -0.98 -14.42
N GLN A 80 -10.66 -0.87 -15.44
CA GLN A 80 -10.24 -0.78 -16.84
C GLN A 80 -9.80 0.62 -17.25
N ASP A 81 -10.22 1.65 -16.53
CA ASP A 81 -9.82 3.03 -16.80
C ASP A 81 -8.66 3.44 -15.88
N ALA A 82 -7.52 3.79 -16.49
CA ALA A 82 -6.34 4.23 -15.76
C ALA A 82 -6.62 5.45 -14.84
N ASN A 83 -7.57 6.32 -15.20
CA ASN A 83 -7.87 7.54 -14.46
C ASN A 83 -8.72 7.30 -13.20
N THR A 84 -9.46 6.20 -13.14
CA THR A 84 -10.39 5.88 -12.04
C THR A 84 -10.04 4.58 -11.32
N SER A 85 -9.14 3.76 -11.87
CA SER A 85 -8.73 2.47 -11.28
C SER A 85 -8.26 2.57 -9.83
N TRP A 86 -7.57 3.66 -9.46
CA TRP A 86 -7.11 3.92 -8.10
C TRP A 86 -8.26 4.18 -7.11
N MET A 87 -9.47 4.49 -7.59
CA MET A 87 -10.64 4.73 -6.75
C MET A 87 -11.28 3.43 -6.25
N VAL A 88 -10.94 2.29 -6.85
CA VAL A 88 -11.47 0.99 -6.46
C VAL A 88 -10.81 0.56 -5.15
N ASP A 89 -11.61 0.40 -4.10
CA ASP A 89 -11.14 -0.04 -2.79
C ASP A 89 -10.49 -1.42 -2.89
N ASP A 90 -9.59 -1.74 -1.95
CA ASP A 90 -8.82 -2.99 -1.86
C ASP A 90 -8.25 -3.46 -3.21
N SER A 91 -7.74 -2.53 -4.03
CA SER A 91 -7.18 -2.81 -5.35
C SER A 91 -5.69 -2.49 -5.42
N PHE A 92 -4.98 -3.13 -6.36
CA PHE A 92 -3.57 -2.80 -6.60
C PHE A 92 -3.37 -1.33 -7.03
N PRO A 93 -4.17 -0.75 -7.96
CA PRO A 93 -4.06 0.67 -8.29
C PRO A 93 -4.22 1.60 -7.09
N ARG A 94 -5.10 1.28 -6.13
CA ARG A 94 -5.21 2.04 -4.88
C ARG A 94 -3.93 1.97 -4.06
N ALA A 95 -3.42 0.76 -3.81
CA ALA A 95 -2.16 0.56 -3.08
C ALA A 95 -0.97 1.24 -3.79
N LEU A 96 -0.93 1.21 -5.12
CA LEU A 96 0.12 1.86 -5.93
C LEU A 96 0.06 3.39 -5.81
N ARG A 97 -1.13 3.99 -5.75
CA ARG A 97 -1.28 5.42 -5.52
C ARG A 97 -0.67 5.81 -4.17
N GLU A 98 -1.07 5.14 -3.10
CA GLU A 98 -0.54 5.43 -1.74
C GLU A 98 0.98 5.17 -1.67
N TYR A 99 1.49 4.17 -2.39
CA TYR A 99 2.93 3.93 -2.51
C TYR A 99 3.66 5.12 -3.14
N ASN A 100 3.10 5.68 -4.20
CA ASN A 100 3.68 6.85 -4.88
C ASN A 100 3.65 8.09 -3.98
N GLU A 101 2.52 8.34 -3.29
CA GLU A 101 2.42 9.42 -2.31
C GLU A 101 3.47 9.28 -1.19
N MET A 102 3.66 8.07 -0.67
CA MET A 102 4.71 7.79 0.31
C MET A 102 6.13 8.01 -0.24
N VAL A 103 6.37 7.67 -1.51
CA VAL A 103 7.67 7.93 -2.17
C VAL A 103 7.90 9.44 -2.33
N ASP A 104 6.87 10.19 -2.73
CA ASP A 104 6.95 11.65 -2.90
C ASP A 104 7.21 12.35 -1.56
N ASP A 105 6.50 11.96 -0.50
CA ASP A 105 6.76 12.47 0.85
C ASP A 105 8.18 12.14 1.31
N TYR A 106 8.66 10.91 1.09
CA TYR A 106 10.03 10.54 1.40
C TYR A 106 11.06 11.40 0.65
N ASN A 107 10.80 11.69 -0.62
CA ASN A 107 11.69 12.52 -1.44
C ASN A 107 11.68 13.98 -0.99
N SER A 108 10.59 14.48 -0.41
CA SER A 108 10.48 15.84 0.12
C SER A 108 11.25 16.09 1.42
N LEU A 109 11.67 15.02 2.11
CA LEU A 109 12.51 15.10 3.32
C LEU A 109 14.00 15.34 3.02
N ARG A 110 14.40 15.41 1.75
CA ARG A 110 15.80 15.54 1.31
C ARG A 110 16.18 16.94 0.88
#